data_AF-A0A9P1BNU9-F1
#
_entry.id   AF-A0A9P1BNU9-F1
#
_cell.length_a   1.000
_cell.length_b   1.000
_cell.length_c   1.000
_cell.angle_alpha   90.00
_cell.angle_beta   90.00
_cell.angle_gamma   90.00
#
_symmetry.space_group_name_H-M   'P 1'
#
loop_
_entity.id
_entity.type
_entity.pdbx_description
1 polymer ?
#
loop_
_entity_poly.entity_id
_entity_poly.type
_entity_poly.pdbx_seq_one_letter_code
_entity_poly.pdbx_strand_id
1 'polypeptide(L)'
;MELPARCVSMPEEPKRMIESDEFEEDGLLHLEGAEQLVSKQRSNISNRSLRSVGELSQQTSSAQWQEPEQGVIIVDWDDTLFPTSWLSEKQEFRYWQKRWSSSEKKMPEFSQEDLQQLAELDQAARSFVTAASALGQVCCVTLSRRPWQQNTMSAFMPKLASAWEEEGIQVVYASETFVISQGVMATECRHSSQMAAEEQETIIMNRAMKKKETAMKRVIKHAYEGKSWKNVVSIGDGEAEFNAMREISFKHVNPKGHRGDQKSFRMKAVQMLDSPCCSELITQLQILQAWLPALMHLDDDFFVTLGDSEEDIMAMHQKLLDRLEGGN
;
A
#
# COMPACT_ATOMS: atom_id res chain seq x y z
N MET A 1 -3.85 -64.56 -44.62
CA MET A 1 -3.25 -63.42 -45.34
C MET A 1 -2.38 -62.70 -44.35
N GLU A 2 -1.11 -63.10 -44.29
CA GLU A 2 -0.10 -62.48 -43.45
C GLU A 2 0.53 -61.32 -44.22
N LEU A 3 0.63 -60.15 -43.58
CA LEU A 3 1.48 -59.05 -44.03
C LEU A 3 2.35 -58.58 -42.86
N PRO A 4 3.62 -58.19 -43.11
CA PRO A 4 4.65 -58.15 -42.09
C PRO A 4 4.85 -56.76 -41.47
N ALA A 5 5.43 -56.77 -40.28
CA ALA A 5 5.90 -55.63 -39.53
C ALA A 5 6.92 -54.77 -40.31
N ARG A 6 6.82 -53.44 -40.15
CA ARG A 6 7.92 -52.51 -40.40
C ARG A 6 8.10 -51.58 -39.21
N CYS A 7 9.22 -51.80 -38.55
CA CYS A 7 9.86 -50.94 -37.58
C CYS A 7 10.55 -49.79 -38.35
N VAL A 8 10.32 -48.53 -37.96
CA VAL A 8 11.12 -47.38 -38.40
C VAL A 8 11.50 -46.59 -37.17
N SER A 9 12.81 -46.53 -36.96
CA SER A 9 13.60 -45.82 -35.96
C SER A 9 13.33 -44.31 -35.95
N MET A 10 13.21 -43.74 -34.74
CA MET A 10 13.29 -42.29 -34.52
C MET A 10 14.74 -41.86 -34.21
N PRO A 11 15.17 -40.67 -34.64
CA PRO A 11 16.51 -40.15 -34.33
C PRO A 11 16.60 -39.60 -32.89
N GLU A 12 17.76 -39.81 -32.27
CA GLU A 12 18.15 -39.28 -30.96
C GLU A 12 18.26 -37.74 -30.95
N GLU A 13 17.67 -37.10 -29.95
CA GLU A 13 17.88 -35.68 -29.64
C GLU A 13 19.13 -35.49 -28.74
N PRO A 14 19.89 -34.39 -28.92
CA PRO A 14 21.07 -34.12 -28.12
C PRO A 14 20.72 -33.59 -26.73
N LYS A 15 21.28 -34.24 -25.70
CA LYS A 15 21.32 -33.77 -24.31
C LYS A 15 22.03 -32.41 -24.22
N ARG A 16 21.31 -31.34 -23.85
CA ARG A 16 21.94 -30.12 -23.32
C ARG A 16 22.31 -30.36 -21.86
N MET A 17 23.60 -30.26 -21.58
CA MET A 17 24.13 -30.09 -20.23
C MET A 17 23.68 -28.71 -19.74
N ILE A 18 22.99 -28.69 -18.60
CA ILE A 18 22.76 -27.47 -17.82
C ILE A 18 23.91 -27.45 -16.81
N GLU A 19 24.83 -26.51 -17.02
CA GLU A 19 25.79 -26.11 -15.99
C GLU A 19 25.01 -25.47 -14.85
N SER A 20 25.21 -26.00 -13.65
CA SER A 20 24.70 -25.45 -12.39
C SER A 20 25.53 -24.23 -12.03
N ASP A 21 25.00 -23.04 -12.28
CA ASP A 21 25.50 -21.81 -11.67
C ASP A 21 25.17 -21.83 -10.18
N GLU A 22 26.24 -21.74 -9.39
CA GLU A 22 26.21 -21.51 -7.94
C GLU A 22 25.59 -20.13 -7.70
N PHE A 23 24.33 -20.11 -7.24
CA PHE A 23 23.70 -18.89 -6.73
C PHE A 23 24.32 -18.58 -5.36
N GLU A 24 25.08 -17.49 -5.29
CA GLU A 24 25.48 -16.85 -4.04
C GLU A 24 24.23 -16.29 -3.34
N GLU A 25 23.73 -17.04 -2.37
CA GLU A 25 22.82 -16.60 -1.32
C GLU A 25 23.61 -15.73 -0.34
N ASP A 26 23.39 -14.40 -0.34
CA ASP A 26 23.47 -13.49 0.82
C ASP A 26 23.58 -12.02 0.36
N GLY A 27 22.44 -11.48 -0.07
CA GLY A 27 22.25 -10.06 -0.38
C GLY A 27 21.18 -9.42 0.50
N LEU A 28 21.08 -9.80 1.77
CA LEU A 28 20.18 -9.14 2.71
C LEU A 28 20.76 -7.75 3.05
N LEU A 29 20.15 -6.68 2.55
CA LEU A 29 20.49 -5.30 2.87
C LEU A 29 20.36 -5.07 4.39
N HIS A 30 21.48 -5.21 5.12
CA HIS A 30 21.58 -4.85 6.53
C HIS A 30 21.54 -3.32 6.64
N LEU A 31 20.34 -2.75 6.73
CA LEU A 31 20.11 -1.34 7.03
C LEU A 31 20.49 -1.05 8.50
N GLU A 32 21.77 -1.14 8.86
CA GLU A 32 22.30 -0.93 10.22
C GLU A 32 22.01 0.48 10.80
N GLY A 33 21.45 1.40 10.01
CA GLY A 33 21.02 2.73 10.44
C GLY A 33 19.59 2.83 10.97
N ALA A 34 18.67 1.96 10.53
CA ALA A 34 17.24 2.11 10.86
C ALA A 34 16.95 1.82 12.34
N GLU A 35 17.62 0.81 12.93
CA GLU A 35 17.46 0.46 14.33
C GLU A 35 18.03 1.54 15.29
N GLN A 36 19.08 2.25 14.86
CA GLN A 36 19.65 3.36 15.64
C GLN A 36 18.72 4.58 15.68
N LEU A 37 17.95 4.82 14.61
CA LEU A 37 16.90 5.84 14.57
C LEU A 37 15.72 5.47 15.48
N VAL A 38 15.25 4.22 15.43
CA VAL A 38 14.15 3.73 16.29
C VAL A 38 14.53 3.74 17.77
N SER A 39 15.77 3.35 18.12
CA SER A 39 16.26 3.35 19.51
C SER A 39 16.50 4.76 20.06
N LYS A 40 17.07 5.68 19.27
CA LYS A 40 17.18 7.11 19.66
C LYS A 40 15.81 7.74 19.86
N GLN A 41 14.82 7.44 19.02
CA GLN A 41 13.45 7.97 19.18
C GLN A 41 12.74 7.40 20.42
N ARG A 42 12.86 6.10 20.72
CA ARG A 42 12.30 5.50 21.96
C ARG A 42 12.89 6.12 23.23
N SER A 43 14.18 6.47 23.23
CA SER A 43 14.84 7.11 24.39
C SER A 43 14.37 8.54 24.64
N ASN A 44 13.96 9.27 23.59
CA ASN A 44 13.40 10.62 23.71
C ASN A 44 11.93 10.62 24.18
N ILE A 45 11.16 9.58 23.86
CA ILE A 45 9.76 9.44 24.31
C ILE A 45 9.70 9.12 25.81
N SER A 46 10.59 8.26 26.32
CA SER A 46 10.57 7.85 27.73
C SER A 46 10.96 8.98 28.70
N ASN A 47 11.75 9.97 28.26
CA ASN A 47 12.23 11.06 29.11
C ASN A 47 11.27 12.26 29.25
N ARG A 48 10.14 12.30 28.54
CA ARG A 48 9.13 13.37 28.67
C ARG A 48 7.99 13.08 29.64
N SER A 49 7.88 11.86 30.18
CA SER A 49 6.67 11.41 30.90
C SER A 49 6.60 11.71 32.41
N LEU A 50 7.53 12.48 33.00
CA LEU A 50 7.53 12.71 34.46
C LEU A 50 7.82 14.16 34.90
N ARG A 51 7.30 15.17 34.20
CA ARG A 51 7.31 16.55 34.73
C ARG A 51 5.98 17.29 34.59
N SER A 52 5.45 17.63 35.76
CA SER A 52 4.53 18.74 36.07
C SER A 52 3.06 18.59 35.68
N VAL A 53 2.30 17.95 36.57
CA VAL A 53 0.86 18.18 36.73
C VAL A 53 0.70 19.58 37.34
N GLY A 54 0.44 20.59 36.51
CA GLY A 54 0.03 21.90 37.03
C GLY A 54 0.59 23.12 36.32
N GLU A 55 0.51 23.18 34.99
CA GLU A 55 0.44 24.46 34.27
C GLU A 55 -0.27 24.21 32.93
N LEU A 56 -1.53 24.61 32.86
CA LEU A 56 -2.40 24.60 31.68
C LEU A 56 -1.89 25.61 30.65
N SER A 57 -0.74 25.29 30.07
CA SER A 57 -0.22 25.96 28.88
C SER A 57 -1.13 25.59 27.72
N GLN A 58 -1.70 26.62 27.09
CA GLN A 58 -2.25 26.56 25.74
C GLN A 58 -1.11 26.22 24.75
N GLN A 59 -0.52 25.02 24.87
CA GLN A 59 0.27 24.45 23.80
C GLN A 59 -0.66 24.39 22.60
N THR A 60 -0.33 25.20 21.60
CA THR A 60 -1.14 25.43 20.44
C THR A 60 -1.43 24.07 19.80
N SER A 61 -2.67 23.84 19.35
CA SER A 61 -3.08 22.60 18.65
C SER A 61 -2.22 22.23 17.43
N SER A 62 -1.25 23.08 17.07
CA SER A 62 -0.23 22.89 16.05
C SER A 62 1.02 22.15 16.54
N ALA A 63 1.18 21.86 17.84
CA ALA A 63 2.36 21.15 18.37
C ALA A 63 2.13 19.64 18.54
N GLN A 64 0.87 19.20 18.58
CA GLN A 64 0.49 17.80 18.86
C GLN A 64 0.31 16.93 17.60
N TRP A 65 0.68 17.42 16.41
CA TRP A 65 0.45 16.68 15.16
C TRP A 65 1.29 15.39 15.04
N GLN A 66 2.32 15.25 15.89
CA GLN A 66 3.19 14.07 15.97
C GLN A 66 2.61 12.97 16.85
N GLU A 67 1.57 13.26 17.64
CA GLU A 67 0.93 12.24 18.48
C GLU A 67 0.20 11.22 17.59
N PRO A 68 0.29 9.91 17.88
CA PRO A 68 -0.34 8.87 17.07
C PRO A 68 -1.83 9.10 16.82
N GLU A 69 -2.57 9.62 17.79
CA GLU A 69 -4.00 9.90 17.66
C GLU A 69 -4.32 11.05 16.69
N GLN A 70 -3.31 11.80 16.24
CA GLN A 70 -3.41 12.82 15.22
C GLN A 70 -2.95 12.33 13.84
N GLY A 71 -2.49 11.08 13.72
CA GLY A 71 -2.03 10.47 12.49
C GLY A 71 -3.11 9.61 11.82
N VAL A 72 -3.25 9.73 10.51
CA VAL A 72 -4.08 8.83 9.70
C VAL A 72 -3.21 8.20 8.63
N ILE A 73 -3.20 6.87 8.57
CA ILE A 73 -2.46 6.10 7.59
C ILE A 73 -3.46 5.35 6.71
N ILE A 74 -3.44 5.65 5.42
CA ILE A 74 -4.29 5.02 4.42
C ILE A 74 -3.43 4.05 3.62
N VAL A 75 -3.85 2.80 3.53
CA VAL A 75 -3.17 1.75 2.76
C VAL A 75 -4.09 1.18 1.69
N ASP A 76 -3.59 0.87 0.50
CA ASP A 76 -4.31 0.01 -0.44
C ASP A 76 -4.15 -1.47 -0.07
N TRP A 77 -4.84 -2.34 -0.80
CA TRP A 77 -4.82 -3.79 -0.63
C TRP A 77 -4.11 -4.51 -1.79
N ASP A 78 -4.72 -4.47 -2.98
CA ASP A 78 -4.20 -5.11 -4.19
C ASP A 78 -2.83 -4.52 -4.54
N ASP A 79 -1.85 -5.37 -4.80
CA ASP A 79 -0.45 -5.06 -5.14
C ASP A 79 0.30 -4.13 -4.15
N THR A 80 -0.31 -3.86 -2.99
CA THR A 80 0.25 -3.07 -1.88
C THR A 80 0.46 -3.90 -0.61
N LEU A 81 -0.52 -4.70 -0.22
CA LEU A 81 -0.42 -5.65 0.91
C LEU A 81 -0.60 -7.10 0.46
N PHE A 82 -1.18 -7.30 -0.73
CA PHE A 82 -1.48 -8.60 -1.29
C PHE A 82 -1.10 -8.63 -2.77
N PRO A 83 -0.31 -9.62 -3.25
CA PRO A 83 0.34 -9.58 -4.55
C PRO A 83 -0.63 -10.12 -5.62
N THR A 84 -1.70 -9.36 -5.88
CA THR A 84 -2.80 -9.75 -6.77
C THR A 84 -2.32 -10.01 -8.19
N SER A 85 -1.41 -9.19 -8.73
CA SER A 85 -0.89 -9.35 -10.09
C SER A 85 -0.02 -10.60 -10.22
N TRP A 86 0.94 -10.82 -9.31
CA TRP A 86 1.75 -12.04 -9.28
C TRP A 86 0.91 -13.31 -9.14
N LEU A 87 -0.09 -13.31 -8.25
CA LEU A 87 -1.00 -14.45 -8.11
C LEU A 87 -1.86 -14.68 -9.36
N SER A 88 -2.22 -13.62 -10.08
CA SER A 88 -3.06 -13.71 -11.29
C SER A 88 -2.39 -14.45 -12.45
N GLU A 89 -1.05 -14.57 -12.43
CA GLU A 89 -0.32 -15.38 -13.41
C GLU A 89 -0.52 -16.89 -13.16
N LYS A 90 -0.71 -17.29 -11.90
CA LYS A 90 -0.88 -18.68 -11.48
C LYS A 90 -2.25 -19.22 -11.91
N GLN A 91 -2.28 -20.43 -12.49
CA GLN A 91 -3.52 -21.02 -13.00
C GLN A 91 -4.48 -21.39 -11.86
N GLU A 92 -3.91 -21.87 -10.75
CA GLU A 92 -4.58 -22.32 -9.55
C GLU A 92 -5.33 -21.18 -8.88
N PHE A 93 -4.70 -20.00 -8.79
CA PHE A 93 -5.34 -18.79 -8.27
C PHE A 93 -6.49 -18.32 -9.16
N ARG A 94 -6.29 -18.26 -10.48
CA ARG A 94 -7.37 -17.90 -11.43
C ARG A 94 -8.56 -18.86 -11.34
N TYR A 95 -8.28 -20.15 -11.16
CA TYR A 95 -9.31 -21.17 -10.97
C TYR A 95 -10.07 -20.99 -9.65
N TRP A 96 -9.34 -20.73 -8.56
CA TRP A 96 -9.90 -20.43 -7.25
C TRP A 96 -10.79 -19.18 -7.29
N GLN A 97 -10.29 -18.10 -7.90
CA GLN A 97 -11.03 -16.83 -8.04
C GLN A 97 -12.34 -17.02 -8.81
N LYS A 98 -12.35 -17.82 -9.89
CA LYS A 98 -13.57 -18.13 -10.66
C LYS A 98 -14.58 -18.95 -9.86
N ARG A 99 -14.11 -19.87 -9.03
CA ARG A 99 -14.95 -20.73 -8.18
C ARG A 99 -15.32 -20.11 -6.85
N TRP A 100 -14.76 -18.98 -6.49
CA TRP A 100 -15.02 -18.34 -5.21
C TRP A 100 -16.51 -18.09 -4.95
N SER A 101 -17.28 -17.75 -5.99
CA SER A 101 -18.74 -17.57 -5.89
C SER A 101 -19.53 -18.87 -5.72
N SER A 102 -18.88 -20.03 -5.88
CA SER A 102 -19.49 -21.35 -5.65
C SER A 102 -19.34 -21.77 -4.18
N SER A 103 -20.18 -22.69 -3.72
CA SER A 103 -20.12 -23.23 -2.36
C SER A 103 -18.84 -24.03 -2.06
N GLU A 104 -18.03 -24.31 -3.08
CA GLU A 104 -16.81 -25.10 -2.97
C GLU A 104 -15.60 -24.19 -2.66
N LYS A 105 -15.29 -24.05 -1.37
CA LYS A 105 -14.13 -23.27 -0.87
C LYS A 105 -12.84 -24.10 -0.80
N LYS A 106 -12.52 -24.85 -1.84
CA LYS A 106 -11.25 -25.59 -1.87
C LYS A 106 -10.10 -24.61 -2.13
N MET A 107 -9.08 -24.62 -1.28
CA MET A 107 -7.87 -23.82 -1.47
C MET A 107 -7.14 -24.23 -2.77
N PRO A 108 -6.51 -23.27 -3.49
CA PRO A 108 -5.67 -23.59 -4.63
C PRO A 108 -4.47 -24.45 -4.19
N GLU A 109 -4.07 -25.38 -5.06
CA GLU A 109 -2.91 -26.26 -4.84
C GLU A 109 -1.65 -25.59 -5.37
N PHE A 110 -1.09 -24.65 -4.61
CA PHE A 110 0.16 -23.99 -4.97
C PHE A 110 1.39 -24.87 -4.78
N SER A 111 2.48 -24.50 -5.46
CA SER A 111 3.79 -25.10 -5.22
C SER A 111 4.27 -24.81 -3.79
N GLN A 112 5.19 -25.63 -3.28
CA GLN A 112 5.76 -25.40 -1.95
C GLN A 112 6.49 -24.05 -1.86
N GLU A 113 7.14 -23.63 -2.94
CA GLU A 113 7.83 -22.35 -3.05
C GLU A 113 6.85 -21.16 -2.99
N ASP A 114 5.77 -21.21 -3.76
CA ASP A 114 4.74 -20.16 -3.74
C ASP A 114 4.09 -20.04 -2.34
N LEU A 115 3.84 -21.18 -1.68
CA LEU A 115 3.30 -21.20 -0.30
C LEU A 115 4.28 -20.59 0.71
N GLN A 116 5.58 -20.82 0.55
CA GLN A 116 6.60 -20.22 1.40
C GLN A 116 6.66 -18.70 1.21
N GLN A 117 6.71 -18.23 -0.03
CA GLN A 117 6.71 -16.80 -0.35
C GLN A 117 5.48 -16.08 0.22
N LEU A 118 4.29 -16.69 0.09
CA LEU A 118 3.06 -16.17 0.69
C LEU A 118 3.10 -16.12 2.22
N ALA A 119 3.68 -17.13 2.87
CA ALA A 119 3.79 -17.16 4.33
C ALA A 119 4.78 -16.12 4.88
N GLU A 120 5.84 -15.83 4.14
CA GLU A 120 6.80 -14.75 4.43
C GLU A 120 6.15 -13.38 4.22
N LEU A 121 5.39 -13.20 3.14
CA LEU A 121 4.63 -11.99 2.89
C LEU A 121 3.56 -11.74 3.95
N ASP A 122 2.81 -12.77 4.37
CA ASP A 122 1.85 -12.69 5.48
C ASP A 122 2.52 -12.16 6.76
N GLN A 123 3.73 -12.63 7.06
CA GLN A 123 4.51 -12.15 8.20
C GLN A 123 4.97 -10.70 8.03
N ALA A 124 5.46 -10.31 6.85
CA ALA A 124 5.92 -8.95 6.56
C ALA A 124 4.77 -7.94 6.63
N ALA A 125 3.64 -8.23 5.96
CA ALA A 125 2.46 -7.39 5.97
C ALA A 125 1.87 -7.23 7.37
N ARG A 126 1.81 -8.31 8.17
CA ARG A 126 1.44 -8.23 9.59
C ARG A 126 2.34 -7.26 10.35
N SER A 127 3.66 -7.39 10.19
CA SER A 127 4.64 -6.60 10.94
C SER A 127 4.56 -5.12 10.57
N PHE A 128 4.40 -4.83 9.28
CA PHE A 128 4.15 -3.48 8.78
C PHE A 128 2.87 -2.87 9.36
N VAL A 129 1.75 -3.60 9.29
CA VAL A 129 0.45 -3.10 9.78
C VAL A 129 0.47 -2.81 11.28
N THR A 130 1.03 -3.71 12.10
CA THR A 130 1.20 -3.47 13.53
C THR A 130 2.07 -2.24 13.80
N ALA A 131 3.17 -2.05 13.06
CA ALA A 131 4.01 -0.88 13.20
C ALA A 131 3.28 0.41 12.79
N ALA A 132 2.46 0.36 11.74
CA ALA A 132 1.65 1.48 11.29
C ALA A 132 0.58 1.87 12.33
N SER A 133 -0.13 0.90 12.89
CA SER A 133 -1.15 1.13 13.92
C SER A 133 -0.56 1.73 15.21
N ALA A 134 0.70 1.43 15.53
CA ALA A 134 1.40 2.06 16.65
C ALA A 134 1.73 3.56 16.41
N LEU A 135 1.70 4.03 15.17
CA LEU A 135 2.02 5.40 14.78
C LEU A 135 0.79 6.24 14.40
N GLY A 136 -0.36 5.61 14.15
CA GLY A 136 -1.61 6.31 13.91
C GLY A 136 -2.76 5.42 13.49
N GLN A 137 -3.91 6.02 13.20
CA GLN A 137 -5.09 5.29 12.78
C GLN A 137 -4.92 4.74 11.36
N VAL A 138 -4.87 3.42 11.22
CA VAL A 138 -4.77 2.75 9.92
C VAL A 138 -6.15 2.47 9.32
N CYS A 139 -6.31 2.75 8.03
CA CYS A 139 -7.50 2.40 7.26
C CYS A 139 -7.12 1.91 5.87
N CYS A 140 -7.80 0.88 5.37
CA CYS A 140 -7.62 0.39 4.01
C CYS A 140 -8.61 1.04 3.05
N VAL A 141 -8.13 1.55 1.92
CA VAL A 141 -8.96 2.10 0.84
C VAL A 141 -8.61 1.43 -0.49
N THR A 142 -9.50 0.55 -0.95
CA THR A 142 -9.24 -0.28 -2.14
C THR A 142 -10.28 -0.13 -3.26
N LEU A 143 -9.85 -0.31 -4.51
CA LEU A 143 -10.72 -0.32 -5.70
C LEU A 143 -11.30 -1.69 -6.02
N SER A 144 -10.90 -2.76 -5.34
CA SER A 144 -11.51 -4.07 -5.53
C SER A 144 -12.96 -4.08 -5.02
N ARG A 145 -13.66 -5.22 -5.20
CA ARG A 145 -15.08 -5.39 -4.86
C ARG A 145 -15.23 -6.15 -3.56
N ARG A 146 -16.27 -5.91 -2.77
CA ARG A 146 -16.59 -6.80 -1.64
C ARG A 146 -16.93 -8.21 -2.13
N PRO A 147 -16.54 -9.28 -1.39
CA PRO A 147 -15.71 -9.29 -0.19
C PRO A 147 -14.22 -9.60 -0.49
N TRP A 148 -13.68 -9.16 -1.63
CA TRP A 148 -12.35 -9.57 -2.15
C TRP A 148 -11.25 -9.58 -1.10
N GLN A 149 -10.95 -8.42 -0.51
CA GLN A 149 -9.93 -8.29 0.53
C GLN A 149 -10.10 -9.28 1.69
N GLN A 150 -11.33 -9.45 2.19
CA GLN A 150 -11.61 -10.32 3.33
C GLN A 150 -11.34 -11.78 2.97
N ASN A 151 -11.68 -12.16 1.74
CA ASN A 151 -11.53 -13.52 1.25
C ASN A 151 -10.07 -13.87 0.97
N THR A 152 -9.34 -12.97 0.29
CA THR A 152 -7.91 -13.18 0.01
C THR A 152 -7.10 -13.14 1.30
N MET A 153 -7.40 -12.23 2.23
CA MET A 153 -6.75 -12.20 3.54
C MET A 153 -7.00 -13.48 4.33
N SER A 154 -8.24 -13.98 4.41
CA SER A 154 -8.54 -15.22 5.13
C SER A 154 -7.92 -16.45 4.49
N ALA A 155 -7.78 -16.49 3.16
CA ALA A 155 -7.26 -17.63 2.44
C ALA A 155 -5.72 -17.69 2.46
N PHE A 156 -5.06 -16.54 2.33
CA PHE A 156 -3.62 -16.48 2.05
C PHE A 156 -2.80 -15.74 3.10
N MET A 157 -3.43 -14.93 3.95
CA MET A 157 -2.74 -14.04 4.90
C MET A 157 -3.35 -14.15 6.33
N PRO A 158 -3.38 -15.35 6.93
CA PRO A 158 -4.06 -15.58 8.21
C PRO A 158 -3.42 -14.82 9.39
N LYS A 159 -2.11 -14.60 9.39
CA LYS A 159 -1.45 -13.83 10.45
C LYS A 159 -1.82 -12.36 10.35
N LEU A 160 -1.84 -11.81 9.14
CA LEU A 160 -2.33 -10.46 8.86
C LEU A 160 -3.80 -10.34 9.26
N ALA A 161 -4.63 -11.34 8.98
CA ALA A 161 -6.05 -11.34 9.37
C ALA A 161 -6.24 -11.14 10.89
N SER A 162 -5.45 -11.83 11.72
CA SER A 162 -5.47 -11.66 13.18
C SER A 162 -5.11 -10.23 13.58
N ALA A 163 -3.99 -9.71 13.07
CA ALA A 163 -3.57 -8.34 13.36
C ALA A 163 -4.57 -7.29 12.85
N TRP A 164 -5.22 -7.54 11.71
CA TRP A 164 -6.22 -6.66 11.13
C TRP A 164 -7.43 -6.47 12.06
N GLU A 165 -7.87 -7.54 12.71
CA GLU A 165 -8.95 -7.52 13.69
C GLU A 165 -8.50 -6.89 15.02
N GLU A 166 -7.32 -7.28 15.52
CA GLU A 166 -6.71 -6.75 16.75
C GLU A 166 -6.56 -5.22 16.70
N GLU A 167 -6.07 -4.70 15.57
CA GLU A 167 -5.85 -3.26 15.34
C GLU A 167 -7.13 -2.52 14.88
N GLY A 168 -8.24 -3.23 14.65
CA GLY A 168 -9.54 -2.64 14.29
C GLY A 168 -9.56 -1.94 12.92
N ILE A 169 -8.80 -2.45 11.95
CA ILE A 169 -8.59 -1.75 10.67
C ILE A 169 -9.84 -1.81 9.80
N GLN A 170 -10.35 -0.63 9.44
CA GLN A 170 -11.52 -0.51 8.59
C GLN A 170 -11.16 -0.59 7.10
N VAL A 171 -12.01 -1.22 6.31
CA VAL A 171 -11.88 -1.31 4.85
C VAL A 171 -12.97 -0.50 4.16
N VAL A 172 -12.56 0.46 3.35
CA VAL A 172 -13.41 1.26 2.47
C VAL A 172 -13.19 0.85 1.03
N TYR A 173 -14.25 0.31 0.40
CA TYR A 173 -14.23 -0.09 -1.00
C TYR A 173 -14.58 1.13 -1.87
N ALA A 174 -13.54 1.78 -2.40
CA ALA A 174 -13.67 2.96 -3.25
C ALA A 174 -14.52 2.69 -4.50
N SER A 175 -14.55 1.44 -4.99
CA SER A 175 -15.40 1.04 -6.11
C SER A 175 -16.89 1.29 -5.88
N GLU A 176 -17.34 1.27 -4.62
CA GLU A 176 -18.72 1.48 -4.16
C GLU A 176 -19.06 2.97 -3.94
N THR A 177 -18.09 3.88 -4.10
CA THR A 177 -18.36 5.32 -3.97
C THR A 177 -19.12 5.86 -5.18
N PHE A 178 -20.17 6.63 -4.90
CA PHE A 178 -20.91 7.37 -5.91
C PHE A 178 -20.16 8.67 -6.21
N VAL A 179 -19.59 8.77 -7.41
CA VAL A 179 -19.04 10.02 -7.92
C VAL A 179 -20.14 10.67 -8.76
N ILE A 180 -20.68 11.81 -8.28
CA ILE A 180 -21.59 12.62 -9.09
C ILE A 180 -20.73 13.21 -10.22
N SER A 181 -20.85 12.67 -11.42
CA SER A 181 -20.24 13.24 -12.61
C SER A 181 -20.88 14.60 -12.86
N GLN A 182 -20.20 15.68 -12.46
CA GLN A 182 -20.64 17.03 -12.78
C GLN A 182 -20.56 17.22 -14.30
N GLY A 183 -21.72 17.22 -14.96
CA GLY A 183 -21.98 18.04 -16.14
C GLY A 183 -21.36 17.63 -17.50
N VAL A 184 -20.47 16.65 -17.58
CA VAL A 184 -20.03 16.15 -18.90
C VAL A 184 -21.07 15.15 -19.40
N MET A 185 -21.97 15.64 -20.26
CA MET A 185 -22.99 14.95 -21.04
C MET A 185 -22.77 13.43 -21.16
N ALA A 186 -23.48 12.65 -20.35
CA ALA A 186 -23.63 11.19 -20.50
C ALA A 186 -24.38 10.79 -21.79
N THR A 187 -24.68 11.77 -22.66
CA THR A 187 -25.46 11.63 -23.89
C THR A 187 -24.61 11.39 -25.14
N GLU A 188 -23.27 11.55 -25.10
CA GLU A 188 -22.44 11.39 -26.31
C GLU A 188 -21.68 10.06 -26.41
N CYS A 189 -21.51 9.29 -25.33
CA CYS A 189 -20.84 7.98 -25.38
C CYS A 189 -21.75 6.81 -25.83
N ARG A 190 -22.81 7.06 -26.61
CA ARG A 190 -23.57 6.00 -27.28
C ARG A 190 -23.14 5.78 -28.74
N HIS A 191 -22.10 6.48 -29.21
CA HIS A 191 -21.54 6.33 -30.57
C HIS A 191 -20.06 5.90 -30.58
N SER A 192 -19.55 5.36 -29.46
CA SER A 192 -18.12 5.08 -29.22
C SER A 192 -17.63 3.75 -29.83
N SER A 193 -17.83 3.52 -31.12
CA SER A 193 -17.21 2.36 -31.81
C SER A 193 -15.73 2.59 -32.15
N GLN A 194 -15.17 3.79 -31.89
CA GLN A 194 -13.84 4.22 -32.37
C GLN A 194 -13.07 5.12 -31.39
N MET A 195 -13.21 4.92 -30.07
CA MET A 195 -12.26 5.58 -29.15
C MET A 195 -10.91 4.85 -29.18
N ALA A 196 -9.83 5.62 -29.23
CA ALA A 196 -8.48 5.06 -29.14
C ALA A 196 -8.26 4.42 -27.76
N ALA A 197 -7.43 3.37 -27.70
CA ALA A 197 -7.15 2.65 -26.45
C ALA A 197 -6.60 3.58 -25.34
N GLU A 198 -5.74 4.53 -25.71
CA GLU A 198 -5.15 5.53 -24.80
C GLU A 198 -6.19 6.44 -24.15
N GLU A 199 -7.21 6.86 -24.91
CA GLU A 199 -8.29 7.70 -24.39
C GLU A 199 -9.15 6.91 -23.41
N GLN A 200 -9.40 5.63 -23.71
CA GLN A 200 -10.14 4.73 -22.83
C GLN A 200 -9.41 4.49 -21.50
N GLU A 201 -8.09 4.28 -21.55
CA GLU A 201 -7.24 4.12 -20.37
C GLU A 201 -7.25 5.37 -19.49
N THR A 202 -7.09 6.55 -20.11
CA THR A 202 -7.16 7.85 -19.42
C THR A 202 -8.51 8.04 -18.72
N ILE A 203 -9.62 7.64 -19.34
CA ILE A 203 -10.96 7.71 -18.74
C ILE A 203 -11.10 6.75 -17.56
N ILE A 204 -10.63 5.52 -17.70
CA ILE A 204 -10.66 4.51 -16.62
C ILE A 204 -9.84 5.01 -15.44
N MET A 205 -8.66 5.54 -15.71
CA MET A 205 -7.74 6.03 -14.70
C MET A 205 -8.30 7.24 -13.93
N ASN A 206 -8.84 8.22 -14.65
CA ASN A 206 -9.51 9.37 -14.02
C ASN A 206 -10.69 8.94 -13.14
N ARG A 207 -11.45 7.92 -13.56
CA ARG A 207 -12.56 7.39 -12.77
C ARG A 207 -12.07 6.67 -11.51
N ALA A 208 -11.00 5.89 -11.62
CA ALA A 208 -10.35 5.23 -10.48
C ALA A 208 -9.84 6.27 -9.46
N MET A 209 -9.11 7.28 -9.92
CA MET A 209 -8.62 8.39 -9.11
C MET A 209 -9.76 9.11 -8.38
N LYS A 210 -10.86 9.48 -9.07
CA LYS A 210 -11.99 10.19 -8.41
C LYS A 210 -12.71 9.35 -7.36
N LYS A 211 -12.79 8.03 -7.56
CA LYS A 211 -13.31 7.10 -6.55
C LYS A 211 -12.40 7.02 -5.33
N LYS A 212 -11.09 6.87 -5.53
CA LYS A 212 -10.08 6.91 -4.46
C LYS A 212 -10.12 8.24 -3.70
N GLU A 213 -10.13 9.38 -4.42
CA GLU A 213 -10.24 10.73 -3.83
C GLU A 213 -11.46 10.85 -2.91
N THR A 214 -12.62 10.38 -3.37
CA THR A 214 -13.87 10.43 -2.60
C THR A 214 -13.82 9.54 -1.36
N ALA A 215 -13.32 8.31 -1.50
CA ALA A 215 -13.19 7.35 -0.41
C ALA A 215 -12.19 7.84 0.65
N MET A 216 -11.00 8.27 0.24
CA MET A 216 -9.97 8.81 1.13
C MET A 216 -10.44 10.06 1.87
N LYS A 217 -11.08 11.01 1.18
CA LYS A 217 -11.70 12.18 1.86
C LYS A 217 -12.69 11.77 2.92
N ARG A 218 -13.48 10.71 2.70
CA ARG A 218 -14.43 10.20 3.71
C ARG A 218 -13.69 9.62 4.91
N VAL A 219 -12.65 8.81 4.70
CA VAL A 219 -11.81 8.26 5.78
C VAL A 219 -11.22 9.38 6.61
N ILE A 220 -10.55 10.35 5.97
CA ILE A 220 -9.88 11.46 6.66
C ILE A 220 -10.91 12.31 7.42
N LYS A 221 -12.05 12.67 6.80
CA LYS A 221 -13.11 13.43 7.49
C LYS A 221 -13.66 12.70 8.71
N HIS A 222 -13.81 11.37 8.62
CA HIS A 222 -14.29 10.56 9.72
C HIS A 222 -13.26 10.52 10.86
N ALA A 223 -11.99 10.25 10.55
CA ALA A 223 -10.91 10.21 11.53
C ALA A 223 -10.75 11.52 12.32
N TYR A 224 -10.92 12.67 11.66
CA TYR A 224 -10.82 13.97 12.32
C TYR A 224 -12.14 14.51 12.87
N GLU A 225 -13.30 13.86 12.66
CA GLU A 225 -14.60 14.25 13.22
C GLU A 225 -14.96 15.74 13.06
N GLY A 226 -14.62 16.34 11.90
CA GLY A 226 -14.84 17.78 11.65
C GLY A 226 -13.82 18.73 12.31
N LYS A 227 -12.81 18.19 13.00
CA LYS A 227 -11.62 18.92 13.46
C LYS A 227 -10.68 19.17 12.27
N SER A 228 -9.69 20.04 12.49
CA SER A 228 -8.64 20.32 11.51
C SER A 228 -7.77 19.08 11.30
N TRP A 229 -7.50 18.75 10.05
CA TRP A 229 -6.60 17.66 9.66
C TRP A 229 -5.18 18.00 10.09
N LYS A 230 -4.39 16.98 10.42
CA LYS A 230 -3.05 17.14 11.00
C LYS A 230 -1.98 16.49 10.14
N ASN A 231 -1.99 15.16 10.07
CA ASN A 231 -1.01 14.38 9.34
C ASN A 231 -1.71 13.18 8.70
N VAL A 232 -1.53 13.02 7.39
CA VAL A 232 -2.11 11.90 6.64
C VAL A 232 -1.03 11.31 5.72
N VAL A 233 -0.84 10.00 5.81
CA VAL A 233 0.05 9.24 4.93
C VAL A 233 -0.80 8.29 4.09
N SER A 234 -0.60 8.27 2.77
CA SER A 234 -1.19 7.28 1.86
C SER A 234 -0.11 6.39 1.28
N ILE A 235 -0.36 5.09 1.21
CA ILE A 235 0.56 4.09 0.67
C ILE A 235 -0.25 3.21 -0.30
N GLY A 236 0.23 3.06 -1.52
CA GLY A 236 -0.32 2.14 -2.51
C GLY A 236 0.54 2.05 -3.76
N ASP A 237 0.34 1.06 -4.62
CA ASP A 237 1.07 0.82 -5.86
C ASP A 237 0.55 1.67 -7.03
N GLY A 238 -0.75 1.96 -7.05
CA GLY A 238 -1.42 2.61 -8.16
C GLY A 238 -1.21 4.13 -8.19
N GLU A 239 -1.08 4.67 -9.39
CA GLU A 239 -1.12 6.11 -9.62
C GLU A 239 -2.46 6.76 -9.14
N ALA A 240 -3.53 5.97 -9.00
CA ALA A 240 -4.87 6.46 -8.69
C ALA A 240 -4.95 7.02 -7.27
N GLU A 241 -4.45 6.29 -6.28
CA GLU A 241 -4.32 6.72 -4.88
C GLU A 241 -3.32 7.85 -4.74
N PHE A 242 -2.17 7.77 -5.43
CA PHE A 242 -1.13 8.79 -5.36
C PHE A 242 -1.67 10.15 -5.86
N ASN A 243 -2.28 10.16 -7.03
CA ASN A 243 -2.87 11.37 -7.61
C ASN A 243 -4.12 11.83 -6.83
N ALA A 244 -4.92 10.91 -6.30
CA ALA A 244 -6.03 11.26 -5.41
C ALA A 244 -5.55 12.01 -4.16
N MET A 245 -4.46 11.57 -3.54
CA MET A 245 -3.89 12.21 -2.35
C MET A 245 -3.36 13.61 -2.65
N ARG A 246 -2.68 13.79 -3.80
CA ARG A 246 -2.22 15.11 -4.27
C ARG A 246 -3.38 16.07 -4.54
N GLU A 247 -4.44 15.57 -5.16
CA GLU A 247 -5.64 16.37 -5.43
C GLU A 247 -6.36 16.77 -4.12
N ILE A 248 -6.34 15.89 -3.11
CA ILE A 248 -6.83 16.21 -1.77
C ILE A 248 -5.98 17.31 -1.13
N SER A 249 -4.65 17.18 -1.15
CA SER A 249 -3.76 18.15 -0.52
C SER A 249 -3.90 19.53 -1.16
N PHE A 250 -4.04 19.61 -2.48
CA PHE A 250 -4.23 20.86 -3.20
C PHE A 250 -5.56 21.55 -2.88
N LYS A 251 -6.65 20.79 -2.76
CA LYS A 251 -8.00 21.36 -2.60
C LYS A 251 -8.40 21.61 -1.16
N HIS A 252 -7.84 20.86 -0.21
CA HIS A 252 -8.28 20.92 1.17
C HIS A 252 -7.75 22.17 1.87
N VAL A 253 -8.62 22.82 2.63
CA VAL A 253 -8.27 23.95 3.49
C VAL A 253 -8.87 23.67 4.86
N ASN A 254 -8.01 23.61 5.87
CA ASN A 254 -8.46 23.46 7.25
C ASN A 254 -9.37 24.63 7.68
N PRO A 255 -10.29 24.43 8.64
CA PRO A 255 -11.01 25.55 9.22
C PRO A 255 -10.05 26.56 9.87
N LYS A 256 -10.35 27.86 9.71
CA LYS A 256 -9.61 28.94 10.38
C LYS A 256 -9.77 28.82 11.90
N GLY A 257 -8.68 29.09 12.63
CA GLY A 257 -8.74 29.19 14.08
C GLY A 257 -9.46 30.46 14.56
N HIS A 258 -9.67 30.59 15.87
CA HIS A 258 -10.27 31.79 16.47
C HIS A 258 -9.52 33.10 16.15
N ARG A 259 -8.21 33.00 15.91
CA ARG A 259 -7.35 34.15 15.54
C ARG A 259 -7.39 34.47 14.04
N GLY A 260 -8.13 33.70 13.24
CA GLY A 260 -8.18 33.84 11.79
C GLY A 260 -7.08 33.10 11.03
N ASP A 261 -6.08 32.57 11.75
CA ASP A 261 -4.96 31.84 11.15
C ASP A 261 -5.39 30.50 10.56
N GLN A 262 -4.79 30.16 9.42
CA GLN A 262 -4.98 28.91 8.73
C GLN A 262 -4.12 27.82 9.40
N LYS A 263 -4.75 26.74 9.89
CA LYS A 263 -4.00 25.63 10.51
C LYS A 263 -3.34 24.79 9.42
N SER A 264 -2.03 24.54 9.54
CA SER A 264 -1.29 23.63 8.67
C SER A 264 -1.77 22.18 8.84
N PHE A 265 -1.60 21.41 7.77
CA PHE A 265 -1.75 19.96 7.72
C PHE A 265 -0.68 19.40 6.79
N ARG A 266 -0.35 18.12 6.94
CA ARG A 266 0.70 17.45 6.16
C ARG A 266 0.11 16.26 5.45
N MET A 267 0.39 16.16 4.17
CA MET A 267 -0.09 15.10 3.30
C MET A 267 1.10 14.42 2.67
N LYS A 268 1.16 13.11 2.84
CA LYS A 268 2.24 12.30 2.32
C LYS A 268 1.67 11.17 1.49
N ALA A 269 2.31 10.87 0.38
CA ALA A 269 1.97 9.70 -0.42
C ALA A 269 3.25 8.99 -0.87
N VAL A 270 3.27 7.68 -0.65
CA VAL A 270 4.30 6.80 -1.19
C VAL A 270 3.62 5.88 -2.20
N GLN A 271 4.02 6.02 -3.47
CA GLN A 271 3.64 5.08 -4.52
C GLN A 271 4.64 3.91 -4.53
N MET A 272 4.14 2.69 -4.45
CA MET A 272 4.90 1.44 -4.49
C MET A 272 5.14 0.98 -5.93
N LEU A 273 5.96 -0.06 -6.11
CA LEU A 273 6.16 -0.71 -7.41
C LEU A 273 4.84 -1.26 -7.93
N ASP A 274 4.62 -1.13 -9.24
CA ASP A 274 3.48 -1.74 -9.91
C ASP A 274 3.68 -3.25 -10.04
N SER A 275 2.62 -4.02 -9.76
CA SER A 275 2.57 -5.47 -9.98
C SER A 275 3.73 -6.28 -9.37
N PRO A 276 4.10 -6.07 -8.07
CA PRO A 276 5.25 -6.71 -7.48
C PRO A 276 5.05 -8.20 -7.26
N CYS A 277 6.13 -8.98 -7.36
CA CYS A 277 6.15 -10.34 -6.82
C CYS A 277 6.21 -10.33 -5.29
N CYS A 278 6.10 -11.52 -4.65
CA CYS A 278 6.09 -11.61 -3.18
C CYS A 278 7.36 -11.04 -2.54
N SER A 279 8.55 -11.35 -3.06
CA SER A 279 9.83 -10.90 -2.50
C SER A 279 10.03 -9.38 -2.63
N GLU A 280 9.64 -8.81 -3.76
CA GLU A 280 9.62 -7.35 -3.97
C GLU A 280 8.66 -6.68 -2.98
N LEU A 281 7.45 -7.24 -2.82
CA LEU A 281 6.46 -6.69 -1.90
C LEU A 281 6.91 -6.79 -0.44
N ILE A 282 7.52 -7.90 -0.03
CA ILE A 282 8.16 -8.05 1.29
C ILE A 282 9.19 -6.95 1.53
N THR A 283 10.09 -6.74 0.56
CA THR A 283 11.17 -5.75 0.66
C THR A 283 10.61 -4.34 0.80
N GLN A 284 9.61 -3.98 -0.03
CA GLN A 284 8.97 -2.67 0.06
C GLN A 284 8.26 -2.45 1.40
N LEU A 285 7.56 -3.46 1.94
CA LEU A 285 6.89 -3.36 3.24
C LEU A 285 7.90 -3.19 4.39
N GLN A 286 9.05 -3.84 4.32
CA GLN A 286 10.14 -3.66 5.30
C GLN A 286 10.75 -2.26 5.23
N ILE A 287 11.02 -1.74 4.03
CA ILE A 287 11.50 -0.36 3.82
C ILE A 287 10.48 0.64 4.39
N LEU A 288 9.21 0.49 4.03
CA LEU A 288 8.13 1.34 4.51
C LEU A 288 8.00 1.27 6.02
N GLN A 289 8.08 0.09 6.63
CA GLN A 289 8.07 -0.08 8.08
C GLN A 289 9.20 0.72 8.75
N ALA A 290 10.41 0.72 8.17
CA ALA A 290 11.54 1.49 8.66
C ALA A 290 11.36 3.01 8.47
N TRP A 291 10.73 3.44 7.38
CA TRP A 291 10.51 4.86 7.06
C TRP A 291 9.30 5.46 7.75
N LEU A 292 8.34 4.65 8.20
CA LEU A 292 7.06 5.13 8.71
C LEU A 292 7.18 6.11 9.89
N PRO A 293 8.08 5.89 10.89
CA PRO A 293 8.31 6.87 11.95
C PRO A 293 8.78 8.22 11.39
N ALA A 294 9.72 8.20 10.44
CA ALA A 294 10.24 9.40 9.78
C ALA A 294 9.13 10.14 9.00
N LEU A 295 8.33 9.43 8.21
CA LEU A 295 7.18 9.99 7.49
C LEU A 295 6.17 10.61 8.46
N MET A 296 5.88 9.96 9.58
CA MET A 296 4.95 10.49 10.58
C MET A 296 5.49 11.71 11.33
N HIS A 297 6.81 11.87 11.43
CA HIS A 297 7.44 13.02 12.10
C HIS A 297 7.93 14.11 11.14
N LEU A 298 7.70 13.97 9.84
CA LEU A 298 8.08 14.99 8.87
C LEU A 298 7.02 16.11 8.85
N ASP A 299 7.44 17.33 9.17
CA ASP A 299 6.62 18.55 9.19
C ASP A 299 6.49 19.18 7.78
N ASP A 300 6.21 18.34 6.78
CA ASP A 300 6.08 18.78 5.39
C ASP A 300 5.16 17.84 4.62
N ASP A 301 4.73 18.30 3.45
CA ASP A 301 4.15 17.47 2.43
C ASP A 301 5.24 16.63 1.75
N PHE A 302 4.97 15.36 1.50
CA PHE A 302 5.97 14.44 0.96
C PHE A 302 5.36 13.45 -0.02
N PHE A 303 5.64 13.62 -1.30
CA PHE A 303 5.13 12.78 -2.37
C PHE A 303 6.31 12.10 -3.08
N VAL A 304 6.27 10.77 -3.13
CA VAL A 304 7.36 9.98 -3.71
C VAL A 304 6.84 8.69 -4.35
N THR A 305 7.52 8.23 -5.39
CA THR A 305 7.27 6.96 -6.08
C THR A 305 8.52 6.11 -5.93
N LEU A 306 8.37 4.90 -5.39
CA LEU A 306 9.43 3.89 -5.30
C LEU A 306 9.79 3.46 -6.72
N GLY A 307 11.06 3.61 -7.07
CA GLY A 307 11.60 3.08 -8.32
C GLY A 307 12.07 1.64 -8.15
N ASP A 308 12.18 0.94 -9.28
CA ASP A 308 12.52 -0.48 -9.34
C ASP A 308 14.00 -0.77 -8.98
N SER A 309 14.84 0.27 -8.94
CA SER A 309 16.27 0.13 -8.66
C SER A 309 16.63 0.43 -7.19
N GLU A 310 17.69 -0.22 -6.71
CA GLU A 310 18.26 0.08 -5.39
C GLU A 310 18.72 1.54 -5.29
N GLU A 311 19.26 2.10 -6.39
CA GLU A 311 19.65 3.50 -6.46
C GLU A 311 18.46 4.45 -6.21
N ASP A 312 17.29 4.13 -6.77
CA ASP A 312 16.07 4.92 -6.54
C ASP A 312 15.63 4.86 -5.07
N ILE A 313 15.65 3.66 -4.48
CA ILE A 313 15.31 3.45 -3.06
C ILE A 313 16.26 4.25 -2.15
N MET A 314 17.57 4.21 -2.43
CA MET A 314 18.57 4.94 -1.65
C MET A 314 18.46 6.46 -1.84
N ALA A 315 18.24 6.92 -3.07
CA ALA A 315 18.00 8.33 -3.36
C ALA A 315 16.76 8.85 -2.60
N MET A 316 15.72 8.03 -2.51
CA MET A 316 14.52 8.35 -1.74
C MET A 316 14.75 8.36 -0.24
N HIS A 317 15.52 7.39 0.28
CA HIS A 317 15.92 7.39 1.68
C HIS A 317 16.66 8.68 2.04
N GLN A 318 17.65 9.05 1.24
CA GLN A 318 18.40 10.28 1.44
C GLN A 318 17.50 11.52 1.37
N LYS A 319 16.59 11.58 0.38
CA LYS A 319 15.63 12.68 0.26
C LYS A 319 14.73 12.81 1.50
N LEU A 320 14.32 11.69 2.11
CA LEU A 320 13.55 11.70 3.35
C LEU A 320 14.39 12.24 4.52
N LEU A 321 15.65 11.82 4.65
CA LEU A 321 16.57 12.30 5.68
C LEU A 321 16.86 13.80 5.52
N ASP A 322 17.16 14.26 4.31
CA ASP A 322 17.44 15.67 4.03
C ASP A 322 16.26 16.58 4.42
N ARG A 323 15.03 16.10 4.19
CA ARG A 323 13.80 16.82 4.58
C ARG A 323 13.59 16.86 6.08
N LEU A 324 13.99 15.82 6.81
CA LEU A 324 13.94 15.83 8.27
C LEU A 324 14.97 16.79 8.86
N GLU A 325 16.16 16.89 8.28
CA GLU A 325 17.23 17.77 8.77
C GLU A 325 16.99 19.24 8.40
N GLY A 326 16.44 19.51 7.22
CA GLY A 326 16.17 20.86 6.72
C GLY A 326 14.94 21.55 7.32
N GLY A 327 14.14 20.85 8.13
CA GLY A 327 12.87 21.34 8.68
C GLY A 327 12.93 22.15 9.98
N ASN A 328 14.11 22.68 10.38
CA ASN A 328 14.27 23.47 11.61
C ASN A 328 14.08 24.98 11.41
#